data_AF-A0A165KRH4-F1
#
_entry.id   AF-A0A165KRH4-F1
#
_cell.length_a   1.000
_cell.length_b   1.000
_cell.length_c   1.000
_cell.angle_alpha   90.00
_cell.angle_beta   90.00
_cell.angle_gamma   90.00
#
_symmetry.space_group_name_H-M   'P 1'
#
loop_
_entity.id
_entity.type
_entity.pdbx_description
1 polymer ?
#
loop_
_entity_poly.entity_id
_entity_poly.type
_entity_poly.pdbx_seq_one_letter_code
_entity_poly.pdbx_strand_id
1 'polypeptide(L)'
;MYRVARNYPSLTTTRTWQWYINQALQTSLRMTTGGVGYVNDGLMGETVIWYLLNDLKKEGLSSNVPALETAMRRRQTAWSTQQFPFGSEMAWDSTGQEGVFVWSKYFNDTKTATNSLNSILAFQPTIPHWGYDGNARRYWDNVYGGKLQRIERQLHHYGSGLNALPLIFHFHSFPDTLKFDGYSGDYGPNFSGHSMGIGTFVLQHPLFGWQAYGGRVTSTSPTVQVDVLDDGRRRVFIAPLGALFSLDAGAFTSLTFDPTKRTVALTIASRPTGAASAAAAPQGRLVVTQTASVSGVGTLAPTTSLRVDGGAFVVPFASNGSATVTFA
;
A
#
# COMPACT_ATOMS: atom_id res chain seq x y z
N MET A 1 -3.77 -11.59 -12.23
CA MET A 1 -3.41 -11.95 -13.62
C MET A 1 -4.59 -12.33 -14.50
N TYR A 2 -5.47 -13.27 -14.12
CA TYR A 2 -6.66 -13.63 -14.92
C TYR A 2 -7.44 -12.42 -15.45
N ARG A 3 -7.92 -11.52 -14.56
CA ARG A 3 -8.70 -10.33 -14.95
C ARG A 3 -7.93 -9.37 -15.87
N VAL A 4 -6.60 -9.29 -15.73
CA VAL A 4 -5.76 -8.47 -16.61
C VAL A 4 -5.70 -9.11 -17.99
N ALA A 5 -5.35 -10.39 -18.07
CA ALA A 5 -5.27 -11.11 -19.35
C ALA A 5 -6.63 -11.21 -20.08
N ARG A 6 -7.74 -11.25 -19.33
CA ARG A 6 -9.10 -11.34 -19.87
C ARG A 6 -9.56 -10.03 -20.53
N ASN A 7 -9.19 -8.89 -19.95
CA ASN A 7 -9.71 -7.57 -20.31
C ASN A 7 -8.69 -6.69 -21.05
N TYR A 8 -7.39 -6.98 -20.89
CA TYR A 8 -6.28 -6.24 -21.50
C TYR A 8 -5.29 -7.22 -22.16
N PRO A 9 -5.73 -7.96 -23.19
CA PRO A 9 -4.91 -9.02 -23.79
C PRO A 9 -3.58 -8.50 -24.36
N SER A 10 -3.50 -7.23 -24.76
CA SER A 10 -2.26 -6.60 -25.23
C SER A 10 -1.20 -6.43 -24.14
N LEU A 11 -1.59 -6.41 -22.86
CA LEU A 11 -0.67 -6.28 -21.73
C LEU A 11 -0.12 -7.64 -21.24
N THR A 12 -0.64 -8.76 -21.73
CA THR A 12 -0.26 -10.10 -21.27
C THR A 12 0.04 -11.03 -22.44
N THR A 13 1.33 -11.26 -22.72
CA THR A 13 1.76 -12.10 -23.85
C THR A 13 2.18 -13.52 -23.44
N THR A 14 2.37 -13.80 -22.14
CA THR A 14 2.95 -15.07 -21.67
C THR A 14 1.95 -16.24 -21.68
N ARG A 15 0.72 -16.02 -21.16
CA ARG A 15 -0.31 -17.07 -21.01
C ARG A 15 -1.71 -16.49 -21.21
N THR A 16 -2.65 -17.33 -21.61
CA THR A 16 -4.06 -16.93 -21.79
C THR A 16 -4.76 -16.72 -20.44
N TRP A 17 -5.88 -15.99 -20.46
CA TRP A 17 -6.68 -15.79 -19.24
C TRP A 17 -7.24 -17.11 -18.70
N GLN A 18 -7.61 -18.04 -19.58
CA GLN A 18 -8.09 -19.38 -19.22
C GLN A 18 -7.02 -20.16 -18.46
N TRP A 19 -5.75 -20.04 -18.89
CA TRP A 19 -4.65 -20.66 -18.18
C TRP A 19 -4.55 -20.10 -16.76
N TYR A 20 -4.57 -18.77 -16.58
CA TYR A 20 -4.45 -18.15 -15.26
C TYR A 20 -5.59 -18.52 -14.30
N ILE A 21 -6.85 -18.50 -14.76
CA ILE A 21 -8.00 -18.85 -13.90
C ILE A 21 -7.98 -20.35 -13.56
N ASN A 22 -7.58 -21.20 -14.50
CA ASN A 22 -7.43 -22.63 -14.24
C ASN A 22 -6.30 -22.92 -13.24
N GLN A 23 -5.14 -22.25 -13.35
CA GLN A 23 -4.06 -22.40 -12.37
C GLN A 23 -4.48 -21.97 -10.96
N ALA A 24 -5.25 -20.88 -10.85
CA ALA A 24 -5.80 -20.43 -9.57
C ALA A 24 -6.75 -21.48 -8.96
N LEU A 25 -7.63 -22.08 -9.77
CA LEU A 25 -8.52 -23.15 -9.35
C LEU A 25 -7.75 -24.40 -8.90
N GLN A 26 -6.84 -24.92 -9.74
CA GLN A 26 -6.10 -26.14 -9.42
C GLN A 26 -5.23 -25.96 -8.17
N THR A 27 -4.61 -24.80 -8.00
CA THR A 27 -3.86 -24.45 -6.78
C THR A 27 -4.78 -24.45 -5.56
N SER A 28 -5.94 -23.79 -5.65
CA SER A 28 -6.90 -23.71 -4.55
C SER A 28 -7.45 -25.09 -4.16
N LEU A 29 -7.70 -25.97 -5.14
CA LEU A 29 -8.14 -27.34 -4.86
C LEU A 29 -7.02 -28.17 -4.24
N ARG A 30 -5.82 -28.17 -4.83
CA ARG A 30 -4.64 -28.91 -4.32
C ARG A 30 -4.25 -28.49 -2.91
N MET A 31 -4.44 -27.24 -2.55
CA MET A 31 -4.24 -26.77 -1.18
C MET A 31 -5.11 -27.55 -0.18
N THR A 32 -6.35 -27.90 -0.57
CA THR A 32 -7.33 -28.56 0.30
C THR A 32 -7.25 -30.09 0.32
N THR A 33 -6.39 -30.72 -0.48
CA THR A 33 -6.34 -32.19 -0.59
C THR A 33 -5.42 -32.87 0.42
N GLY A 34 -4.89 -32.12 1.41
CA GLY A 34 -3.96 -32.63 2.41
C GLY A 34 -2.48 -32.38 2.06
N GLY A 35 -1.59 -32.59 3.03
CA GLY A 35 -0.15 -32.36 2.89
C GLY A 35 0.25 -30.87 2.87
N VAL A 36 -0.63 -29.98 3.31
CA VAL A 36 -0.37 -28.54 3.49
C VAL A 36 -0.70 -28.20 4.94
N GLY A 37 0.30 -27.72 5.69
CA GLY A 37 0.13 -27.32 7.09
C GLY A 37 -0.84 -26.16 7.25
N TYR A 38 -1.50 -26.07 8.41
CA TYR A 38 -2.42 -24.98 8.81
C TYR A 38 -3.60 -24.67 7.86
N VAL A 39 -3.81 -25.48 6.81
CA VAL A 39 -4.88 -25.26 5.83
C VAL A 39 -6.28 -25.22 6.48
N ASN A 40 -6.45 -25.88 7.63
CA ASN A 40 -7.74 -25.95 8.32
C ASN A 40 -7.90 -24.90 9.43
N ASP A 41 -7.01 -23.91 9.55
CA ASP A 41 -7.10 -22.85 10.57
C ASP A 41 -7.53 -21.49 9.99
N GLY A 42 -7.93 -21.51 8.71
CA GLY A 42 -8.06 -20.32 7.87
C GLY A 42 -6.70 -19.90 7.29
N LEU A 43 -6.70 -19.12 6.21
CA LEU A 43 -5.48 -18.69 5.53
C LEU A 43 -5.43 -17.18 5.30
N MET A 44 -4.19 -16.68 5.20
CA MET A 44 -3.90 -15.32 4.74
C MET A 44 -4.47 -15.08 3.34
N GLY A 45 -5.20 -13.98 3.16
CA GLY A 45 -5.68 -13.56 1.85
C GLY A 45 -6.70 -14.51 1.25
N GLU A 46 -7.34 -15.36 2.05
CA GLU A 46 -8.23 -16.41 1.55
C GLU A 46 -9.46 -15.88 0.80
N THR A 47 -9.82 -14.60 1.00
CA THR A 47 -10.86 -13.92 0.21
C THR A 47 -10.60 -14.01 -1.29
N VAL A 48 -9.34 -14.15 -1.74
CA VAL A 48 -9.02 -14.35 -3.16
C VAL A 48 -9.64 -15.63 -3.74
N ILE A 49 -9.85 -16.67 -2.92
CA ILE A 49 -10.52 -17.90 -3.34
C ILE A 49 -12.02 -17.67 -3.52
N TRP A 50 -12.63 -16.82 -2.68
CA TRP A 50 -14.01 -16.39 -2.89
C TRP A 50 -14.16 -15.52 -4.15
N TYR A 51 -13.21 -14.64 -4.44
CA TYR A 51 -13.19 -13.90 -5.72
C TYR A 51 -13.03 -14.84 -6.92
N LEU A 52 -12.18 -15.86 -6.81
CA LEU A 52 -12.04 -16.88 -7.84
C LEU A 52 -13.37 -17.62 -8.06
N LEU A 53 -14.07 -18.01 -7.00
CA LEU A 53 -15.38 -18.65 -7.11
C LEU A 53 -16.38 -17.78 -7.89
N ASN A 54 -16.42 -16.48 -7.60
CA ASN A 54 -17.27 -15.53 -8.32
C ASN A 54 -16.84 -15.35 -9.77
N ASP A 55 -15.54 -15.33 -10.05
CA ASP A 55 -15.00 -15.21 -11.40
C ASP A 55 -15.30 -16.46 -12.25
N LEU A 56 -15.23 -17.65 -11.67
CA LEU A 56 -15.65 -18.91 -12.32
C LEU A 56 -17.14 -18.87 -12.70
N LYS A 57 -18.00 -18.38 -11.81
CA LYS A 57 -19.43 -18.20 -12.08
C LYS A 57 -19.67 -17.22 -13.23
N LYS A 58 -18.97 -16.08 -13.23
CA LYS A 58 -19.08 -15.03 -14.26
C LYS A 58 -18.64 -15.49 -15.65
N GLU A 59 -17.58 -16.29 -15.73
CA GLU A 59 -17.07 -16.83 -17.00
C GLU A 59 -17.83 -18.07 -17.48
N GLY A 60 -18.93 -18.48 -16.80
CA GLY A 60 -19.73 -19.64 -17.18
C GLY A 60 -19.03 -20.98 -16.93
N LEU A 61 -17.96 -21.01 -16.13
CA LEU A 61 -17.19 -22.21 -15.77
C LEU A 61 -17.85 -22.97 -14.62
N SER A 62 -19.18 -23.12 -14.68
CA SER A 62 -20.02 -23.62 -13.60
C SER A 62 -19.72 -25.07 -13.21
N SER A 63 -19.14 -25.88 -14.09
CA SER A 63 -18.71 -27.26 -13.77
C SER A 63 -17.63 -27.32 -12.69
N ASN A 64 -16.84 -26.24 -12.53
CA ASN A 64 -15.75 -26.17 -11.56
C ASN A 64 -16.19 -25.64 -10.19
N VAL A 65 -17.33 -24.95 -10.14
CA VAL A 65 -17.87 -24.30 -8.94
C VAL A 65 -18.14 -25.31 -7.81
N PRO A 66 -18.81 -26.46 -8.05
CA PRO A 66 -19.10 -27.41 -6.99
C PRO A 66 -17.85 -27.93 -6.28
N ALA A 67 -16.79 -28.25 -7.02
CA ALA A 67 -15.56 -28.77 -6.43
C ALA A 67 -14.92 -27.79 -5.44
N LEU A 68 -14.87 -26.50 -5.81
CA LEU A 68 -14.31 -25.46 -4.94
C LEU A 68 -15.22 -25.20 -3.73
N GLU A 69 -16.54 -25.12 -3.94
CA GLU A 69 -17.50 -24.92 -2.85
C GLU A 69 -17.48 -26.08 -1.85
N THR A 70 -17.44 -27.33 -2.31
CA THR A 70 -17.33 -28.50 -1.44
C THR A 70 -16.05 -28.46 -0.61
N ALA A 71 -14.91 -28.11 -1.23
CA ALA A 71 -13.64 -28.02 -0.54
C ALA A 71 -13.63 -26.95 0.56
N MET A 72 -14.21 -25.78 0.28
CA MET A 72 -14.31 -24.68 1.24
C MET A 72 -15.37 -24.95 2.32
N ARG A 73 -16.50 -25.57 1.95
CA ARG A 73 -17.56 -25.96 2.90
C ARG A 73 -17.04 -26.92 3.95
N ARG A 74 -16.21 -27.90 3.56
CA ARG A 74 -15.60 -28.83 4.51
C ARG A 74 -14.77 -28.11 5.58
N ARG A 75 -13.97 -27.13 5.17
CA ARG A 75 -13.17 -26.30 6.10
C ARG A 75 -14.08 -25.48 7.01
N GLN A 76 -15.09 -24.82 6.44
CA GLN A 76 -16.06 -24.04 7.22
C GLN A 76 -16.84 -24.89 8.22
N THR A 77 -17.28 -26.10 7.84
CA THR A 77 -17.96 -27.01 8.77
C THR A 77 -17.06 -27.37 9.95
N ALA A 78 -15.77 -27.63 9.72
CA ALA A 78 -14.81 -27.87 10.80
C ALA A 78 -14.59 -26.63 11.70
N TRP A 79 -14.64 -25.42 11.14
CA TRP A 79 -14.56 -24.18 11.94
C TRP A 79 -15.79 -23.98 12.82
N SER A 80 -16.98 -24.32 12.30
CA SER A 80 -18.25 -24.12 13.01
C SER A 80 -18.39 -24.93 14.31
N THR A 81 -17.59 -26.00 14.45
CA THR A 81 -17.56 -26.84 15.66
C THR A 81 -16.58 -26.34 16.72
N GLN A 82 -15.77 -25.32 16.41
CA GLN A 82 -14.72 -24.81 17.29
C GLN A 82 -15.13 -23.48 17.91
N GLN A 83 -14.74 -23.26 19.17
CA GLN A 83 -14.99 -21.97 19.83
C GLN A 83 -14.11 -20.86 19.23
N PHE A 84 -12.86 -21.19 18.89
CA PHE A 84 -11.88 -20.29 18.31
C PHE A 84 -11.20 -20.98 17.11
N PRO A 85 -11.82 -20.97 15.91
CA PRO A 85 -11.28 -21.62 14.71
C PRO A 85 -10.15 -20.81 14.06
N PHE A 86 -9.27 -20.22 14.87
CA PHE A 86 -8.19 -19.35 14.43
C PHE A 86 -6.89 -19.85 15.06
N GLY A 87 -5.85 -20.02 14.26
CA GLY A 87 -4.56 -20.48 14.75
C GLY A 87 -3.56 -20.61 13.61
N SER A 88 -2.31 -20.81 13.98
CA SER A 88 -1.23 -21.24 13.08
C SER A 88 -0.02 -21.59 13.95
N GLU A 89 1.07 -20.81 13.88
CA GLU A 89 2.30 -21.00 14.66
C GLU A 89 2.13 -20.67 16.15
N MET A 90 1.15 -19.83 16.50
CA MET A 90 0.85 -19.42 17.87
C MET A 90 -0.64 -19.61 18.20
N ALA A 91 -0.94 -19.90 19.46
CA ALA A 91 -2.31 -20.17 19.93
C ALA A 91 -3.27 -18.97 19.84
N TRP A 92 -2.75 -17.76 19.65
CA TRP A 92 -3.50 -16.51 19.49
C TRP A 92 -3.31 -15.88 18.11
N ASP A 93 -2.86 -16.66 17.13
CA ASP A 93 -2.67 -16.16 15.77
C ASP A 93 -4.03 -15.76 15.15
N SER A 94 -4.10 -14.52 14.66
CA SER A 94 -5.30 -13.92 14.08
C SER A 94 -5.35 -13.99 12.56
N THR A 95 -4.37 -14.64 11.94
CA THR A 95 -4.11 -14.55 10.50
C THR A 95 -5.21 -15.22 9.65
N GLY A 96 -5.84 -16.28 10.15
CA GLY A 96 -6.91 -17.01 9.44
C GLY A 96 -8.31 -16.38 9.52
N GLN A 97 -8.51 -15.34 10.35
CA GLN A 97 -9.83 -14.77 10.64
C GLN A 97 -10.55 -14.22 9.40
N GLU A 98 -9.80 -13.70 8.43
CA GLU A 98 -10.32 -13.24 7.14
C GLU A 98 -11.06 -14.37 6.39
N GLY A 99 -10.40 -15.51 6.20
CA GLY A 99 -10.95 -16.66 5.51
C GLY A 99 -12.15 -17.27 6.24
N VAL A 100 -12.02 -17.44 7.56
CA VAL A 100 -13.11 -17.98 8.39
C VAL A 100 -14.35 -17.10 8.30
N PHE A 101 -14.18 -15.78 8.38
CA PHE A 101 -15.29 -14.83 8.27
C PHE A 101 -15.98 -14.90 6.91
N VAL A 102 -15.23 -14.76 5.81
CA VAL A 102 -15.80 -14.72 4.45
C VAL A 102 -16.57 -15.98 4.11
N TRP A 103 -16.00 -17.16 4.40
CA TRP A 103 -16.66 -18.43 4.10
C TRP A 103 -17.82 -18.75 5.02
N SER A 104 -17.74 -18.37 6.30
CA SER A 104 -18.89 -18.49 7.20
C SER A 104 -20.06 -17.63 6.72
N LYS A 105 -19.78 -16.38 6.31
CA LYS A 105 -20.81 -15.51 5.71
C LYS A 105 -21.34 -16.08 4.40
N TYR A 106 -20.48 -16.62 3.54
CA TYR A 106 -20.86 -17.26 2.28
C TYR A 106 -21.82 -18.45 2.48
N PHE A 107 -21.58 -19.26 3.52
CA PHE A 107 -22.40 -20.42 3.85
C PHE A 107 -23.52 -20.14 4.85
N ASN A 108 -23.84 -18.87 5.11
CA ASN A 108 -24.88 -18.41 6.03
C ASN A 108 -24.70 -18.87 7.49
N ASP A 109 -23.46 -19.09 7.93
CA ASP A 109 -23.12 -19.30 9.34
C ASP A 109 -22.82 -17.96 10.03
N THR A 110 -23.88 -17.31 10.48
CA THR A 110 -23.80 -16.02 11.18
C THR A 110 -23.07 -16.14 12.52
N LYS A 111 -23.13 -17.29 13.20
CA LYS A 111 -22.49 -17.47 14.51
C LYS A 111 -20.97 -17.42 14.37
N THR A 112 -20.42 -18.23 13.47
CA THR A 112 -18.96 -18.28 13.26
C THR A 112 -18.44 -16.98 12.65
N ALA A 113 -19.19 -16.35 11.74
CA ALA A 113 -18.86 -15.03 11.21
C ALA A 113 -18.81 -13.96 12.33
N THR A 114 -19.82 -13.93 13.20
CA THR A 114 -19.89 -12.96 14.32
C THR A 114 -18.78 -13.19 15.33
N ASN A 115 -18.48 -14.45 15.66
CA ASN A 115 -17.35 -14.79 16.53
C ASN A 115 -16.00 -14.31 15.97
N SER A 116 -15.83 -14.40 14.64
CA SER A 116 -14.62 -13.90 13.96
C SER A 116 -14.47 -12.39 14.14
N LEU A 117 -15.54 -11.63 13.93
CA LEU A 117 -15.55 -10.17 14.14
C LEU A 117 -15.29 -9.80 15.59
N ASN A 118 -16.01 -10.41 16.53
CA ASN A 118 -15.85 -10.14 17.96
C ASN A 118 -14.44 -10.46 18.45
N SER A 119 -13.83 -11.53 17.91
CA SER A 119 -12.44 -11.85 18.21
C SER A 119 -11.51 -10.73 17.77
N ILE A 120 -11.62 -10.25 16.52
CA ILE A 120 -10.81 -9.12 16.00
C ILE A 120 -10.94 -7.89 16.90
N LEU A 121 -12.18 -7.47 17.19
CA LEU A 121 -12.49 -6.30 17.99
C LEU A 121 -11.94 -6.39 19.43
N ALA A 122 -11.78 -7.61 19.97
CA ALA A 122 -11.31 -7.80 21.33
C ALA A 122 -9.80 -7.51 21.52
N PHE A 123 -8.97 -7.65 20.47
CA PHE A 123 -7.52 -7.44 20.57
C PHE A 123 -6.98 -6.34 19.66
N GLN A 124 -7.80 -5.79 18.76
CA GLN A 124 -7.47 -4.59 17.98
C GLN A 124 -7.78 -3.33 18.82
N PRO A 125 -6.79 -2.51 19.21
CA PRO A 125 -7.04 -1.33 20.01
C PRO A 125 -7.58 -0.16 19.18
N THR A 126 -8.54 0.56 19.72
CA THR A 126 -9.01 1.87 19.21
C THR A 126 -8.40 3.01 20.05
N ILE A 127 -7.09 2.99 20.23
CA ILE A 127 -6.36 3.99 21.01
C ILE A 127 -5.96 5.11 20.05
N PRO A 128 -6.23 6.41 20.34
CA PRO A 128 -5.90 7.53 19.47
C PRO A 128 -4.39 7.81 19.44
N HIS A 129 -3.64 6.86 18.92
CA HIS A 129 -2.20 6.86 18.79
C HIS A 129 -1.84 6.17 17.48
N TRP A 130 -1.04 6.83 16.65
CA TRP A 130 -0.66 6.38 15.31
C TRP A 130 -0.24 4.90 15.27
N GLY A 131 0.60 4.46 16.20
CA GLY A 131 1.06 3.07 16.25
C GLY A 131 0.05 2.03 16.76
N TYR A 132 -1.00 2.43 17.48
CA TYR A 132 -1.91 1.49 18.18
C TYR A 132 -3.30 1.43 17.58
N ASP A 133 -3.82 2.54 17.07
CA ASP A 133 -5.18 2.58 16.50
C ASP A 133 -5.29 1.58 15.36
N GLY A 134 -6.24 0.64 15.44
CA GLY A 134 -6.45 -0.38 14.43
C GLY A 134 -5.31 -1.39 14.26
N ASN A 135 -4.30 -1.36 15.15
CA ASN A 135 -3.17 -2.28 15.07
C ASN A 135 -3.40 -3.50 15.95
N ALA A 136 -3.87 -4.59 15.37
CA ALA A 136 -3.96 -5.91 16.01
C ALA A 136 -2.73 -6.23 16.87
N ARG A 137 -2.94 -6.69 18.11
CA ARG A 137 -1.87 -7.15 19.02
C ARG A 137 -1.07 -8.31 18.41
N ARG A 138 0.22 -8.10 18.14
CA ARG A 138 1.17 -9.06 17.56
C ARG A 138 2.58 -8.85 18.10
N TYR A 139 3.30 -9.96 18.30
CA TYR A 139 4.56 -9.97 19.05
C TYR A 139 5.69 -10.85 18.51
N TRP A 140 5.40 -11.76 17.57
CA TRP A 140 6.29 -12.91 17.32
C TRP A 140 6.85 -13.01 15.91
N ASP A 141 6.28 -12.32 14.90
CA ASP A 141 6.70 -12.51 13.51
C ASP A 141 8.19 -12.15 13.26
N ASN A 142 8.79 -11.32 14.13
CA ASN A 142 10.22 -10.98 14.08
C ASN A 142 11.14 -12.18 14.36
N VAL A 143 10.67 -13.20 15.08
CA VAL A 143 11.43 -14.45 15.28
C VAL A 143 11.62 -15.19 13.95
N TYR A 144 10.66 -15.06 13.01
CA TYR A 144 10.69 -15.74 11.72
C TYR A 144 11.29 -14.89 10.59
N GLY A 145 10.85 -13.62 10.48
CA GLY A 145 11.18 -12.74 9.35
C GLY A 145 12.02 -11.51 9.70
N GLY A 146 12.32 -11.28 10.98
CA GLY A 146 13.05 -10.10 11.43
C GLY A 146 14.56 -10.23 11.28
N LYS A 147 15.23 -9.18 10.80
CA LYS A 147 16.71 -9.08 10.86
C LYS A 147 17.22 -9.18 12.30
N LEU A 148 16.46 -8.61 13.25
CA LEU A 148 16.66 -8.79 14.68
C LEU A 148 15.54 -9.72 15.20
N GLN A 149 15.89 -10.96 15.51
CA GLN A 149 14.96 -11.97 16.00
C GLN A 149 14.67 -11.77 17.49
N ARG A 150 13.46 -11.35 17.83
CA ARG A 150 13.02 -11.12 19.21
C ARG A 150 11.50 -11.08 19.31
N ILE A 151 10.98 -11.33 20.51
CA ILE A 151 9.58 -11.11 20.84
C ILE A 151 9.43 -9.64 21.26
N GLU A 152 8.70 -8.87 20.46
CA GLU A 152 8.44 -7.45 20.75
C GLU A 152 7.13 -7.01 20.12
N ARG A 153 6.50 -5.94 20.64
CA ARG A 153 5.27 -5.41 20.06
C ARG A 153 5.52 -4.94 18.62
N GLN A 154 4.82 -5.55 17.67
CA GLN A 154 4.89 -5.19 16.26
C GLN A 154 3.75 -4.23 15.90
N LEU A 155 4.08 -2.97 15.62
CA LEU A 155 3.13 -1.97 15.12
C LEU A 155 3.12 -2.04 13.58
N HIS A 156 1.98 -1.76 12.96
CA HIS A 156 1.79 -1.77 11.49
C HIS A 156 2.07 -3.11 10.81
N HIS A 157 2.01 -4.21 11.55
CA HIS A 157 2.16 -5.55 10.99
C HIS A 157 1.04 -5.85 9.97
N TYR A 158 1.36 -6.56 8.88
CA TYR A 158 0.42 -6.85 7.79
C TYR A 158 -0.86 -7.56 8.27
N GLY A 159 -0.75 -8.36 9.34
CA GLY A 159 -1.89 -9.04 9.95
C GLY A 159 -3.00 -8.10 10.42
N SER A 160 -2.68 -6.87 10.84
CA SER A 160 -3.70 -5.85 11.15
C SER A 160 -4.55 -5.52 9.91
N GLY A 161 -3.91 -5.42 8.74
CA GLY A 161 -4.63 -5.22 7.47
C GLY A 161 -5.53 -6.40 7.11
N LEU A 162 -5.09 -7.64 7.36
CA LEU A 162 -5.94 -8.83 7.19
C LEU A 162 -7.16 -8.80 8.13
N ASN A 163 -6.97 -8.35 9.38
CA ASN A 163 -8.05 -8.21 10.36
C ASN A 163 -9.04 -7.08 10.00
N ALA A 164 -8.59 -6.05 9.28
CA ALA A 164 -9.45 -4.97 8.79
C ALA A 164 -10.45 -5.45 7.73
N LEU A 165 -10.09 -6.43 6.90
CA LEU A 165 -10.93 -6.88 5.78
C LEU A 165 -12.32 -7.38 6.25
N PRO A 166 -12.45 -8.27 7.25
CA PRO A 166 -13.75 -8.61 7.86
C PRO A 166 -14.53 -7.42 8.41
N LEU A 167 -13.85 -6.48 9.09
CA LEU A 167 -14.51 -5.32 9.71
C LEU A 167 -15.11 -4.39 8.65
N ILE A 168 -14.34 -4.08 7.60
CA ILE A 168 -14.78 -3.26 6.46
C ILE A 168 -15.92 -3.97 5.71
N PHE A 169 -15.76 -5.27 5.43
CA PHE A 169 -16.80 -6.06 4.75
C PHE A 169 -18.11 -6.09 5.55
N HIS A 170 -18.03 -6.24 6.87
CA HIS A 170 -19.19 -6.22 7.75
C HIS A 170 -19.84 -4.84 7.78
N PHE A 171 -19.06 -3.77 7.88
CA PHE A 171 -19.55 -2.39 7.83
C PHE A 171 -20.34 -2.12 6.53
N HIS A 172 -19.81 -2.52 5.37
CA HIS A 172 -20.53 -2.38 4.10
C HIS A 172 -21.80 -3.24 4.00
N SER A 173 -21.88 -4.35 4.74
CA SER A 173 -23.08 -5.19 4.79
C SER A 173 -24.16 -4.63 5.73
N PHE A 174 -23.78 -3.81 6.72
CA PHE A 174 -24.67 -3.22 7.73
C PHE A 174 -24.26 -1.76 8.05
N PRO A 175 -24.36 -0.83 7.07
CA PRO A 175 -23.86 0.53 7.23
C PRO A 175 -24.57 1.29 8.37
N ASP A 176 -25.82 0.95 8.66
CA ASP A 176 -26.63 1.56 9.73
C ASP A 176 -26.08 1.34 11.13
N THR A 177 -25.13 0.39 11.30
CA THR A 177 -24.51 0.14 12.60
C THR A 177 -23.64 1.31 13.06
N LEU A 178 -23.09 2.12 12.14
CA LEU A 178 -22.26 3.32 12.39
C LEU A 178 -21.22 3.16 13.54
N LYS A 179 -20.78 1.92 13.83
CA LYS A 179 -19.79 1.65 14.88
C LYS A 179 -18.43 2.09 14.36
N PHE A 180 -17.68 2.82 15.19
CA PHE A 180 -16.43 3.51 14.83
C PHE A 180 -15.25 2.64 14.36
N ASP A 181 -15.38 1.32 14.22
CA ASP A 181 -14.23 0.41 14.07
C ASP A 181 -13.97 -0.12 12.64
N GLY A 182 -14.62 0.47 11.63
CA GLY A 182 -14.34 0.12 10.23
C GLY A 182 -13.12 0.84 9.62
N TYR A 183 -12.67 1.94 10.22
CA TYR A 183 -11.68 2.84 9.59
C TYR A 183 -10.24 2.66 10.08
N SER A 184 -10.02 2.15 11.30
CA SER A 184 -8.69 2.07 11.90
C SER A 184 -7.87 0.87 11.39
N GLY A 185 -8.53 -0.24 11.04
CA GLY A 185 -7.84 -1.48 10.65
C GLY A 185 -6.94 -1.34 9.42
N ASP A 186 -7.25 -0.41 8.52
CA ASP A 186 -6.44 -0.13 7.32
C ASP A 186 -5.33 0.91 7.59
N TYR A 187 -5.27 1.50 8.79
CA TYR A 187 -4.26 2.51 9.12
C TYR A 187 -2.85 1.94 9.02
N GLY A 188 -2.59 0.73 9.52
CA GLY A 188 -1.26 0.14 9.55
C GLY A 188 -0.58 0.05 8.17
N PRO A 189 -1.11 -0.78 7.25
CA PRO A 189 -0.56 -0.91 5.90
C PRO A 189 -0.64 0.39 5.10
N ASN A 190 -1.72 1.19 5.23
CA ASN A 190 -1.83 2.45 4.51
C ASN A 190 -0.84 3.50 5.00
N PHE A 191 -0.63 3.65 6.30
CA PHE A 191 0.36 4.58 6.85
C PHE A 191 1.78 4.17 6.45
N SER A 192 2.09 2.87 6.49
CA SER A 192 3.37 2.37 5.99
C SER A 192 3.55 2.66 4.50
N GLY A 193 2.57 2.29 3.66
CA GLY A 193 2.61 2.56 2.22
C GLY A 193 2.70 4.05 1.90
N HIS A 194 1.93 4.88 2.62
CA HIS A 194 1.94 6.33 2.53
C HIS A 194 3.30 6.90 2.90
N SER A 195 3.82 6.63 4.10
CA SER A 195 5.12 7.15 4.54
C SER A 195 6.28 6.74 3.62
N MET A 196 6.25 5.52 3.08
CA MET A 196 7.26 5.05 2.13
C MET A 196 7.12 5.66 0.74
N GLY A 197 5.88 5.87 0.26
CA GLY A 197 5.58 6.25 -1.12
C GLY A 197 5.25 7.72 -1.35
N ILE A 198 4.99 8.50 -0.29
CA ILE A 198 4.52 9.87 -0.41
C ILE A 198 5.55 10.77 -1.09
N GLY A 199 5.03 11.67 -1.93
CA GLY A 199 5.77 12.68 -2.65
C GLY A 199 4.87 13.44 -3.61
N THR A 200 5.43 14.47 -4.23
CA THR A 200 4.78 15.22 -5.31
C THR A 200 5.19 14.65 -6.67
N PHE A 201 4.22 14.26 -7.51
CA PHE A 201 4.46 13.66 -8.82
C PHE A 201 3.87 14.55 -9.92
N VAL A 202 4.74 15.10 -10.76
CA VAL A 202 4.37 16.02 -11.84
C VAL A 202 4.41 15.28 -13.18
N LEU A 203 3.32 15.33 -13.92
CA LEU A 203 3.21 14.72 -15.25
C LEU A 203 2.32 15.52 -16.19
N GLN A 204 2.49 15.30 -17.50
CA GLN A 204 1.57 15.78 -18.53
C GLN A 204 0.65 14.62 -18.95
N HIS A 205 -0.60 14.64 -18.49
CA HIS A 205 -1.60 13.65 -18.83
C HIS A 205 -2.21 13.93 -20.22
N PRO A 206 -2.44 12.92 -21.07
CA PRO A 206 -3.00 13.13 -22.43
C PRO A 206 -4.37 13.81 -22.45
N LEU A 207 -5.20 13.56 -21.43
CA LEU A 207 -6.56 14.11 -21.33
C LEU A 207 -6.67 15.33 -20.43
N PHE A 208 -5.78 15.47 -19.44
CA PHE A 208 -5.93 16.46 -18.36
C PHE A 208 -4.81 17.51 -18.36
N GLY A 209 -3.87 17.43 -19.32
CA GLY A 209 -2.72 18.33 -19.37
C GLY A 209 -1.81 18.15 -18.15
N TRP A 210 -1.17 19.22 -17.70
CA TRP A 210 -0.26 19.18 -16.55
C TRP A 210 -1.01 18.89 -15.24
N GLN A 211 -0.55 17.87 -14.54
CA GLN A 211 -1.10 17.41 -13.27
C GLN A 211 0.01 17.26 -12.23
N ALA A 212 -0.35 17.46 -10.96
CA ALA A 212 0.52 17.22 -9.82
C ALA A 212 -0.24 16.43 -8.75
N TYR A 213 0.12 15.16 -8.54
CA TYR A 213 -0.33 14.42 -7.36
C TYR A 213 0.55 14.80 -6.17
N GLY A 214 -0.02 15.01 -4.98
CA GLY A 214 0.73 15.53 -3.83
C GLY A 214 1.08 17.02 -3.94
N GLY A 215 0.56 17.74 -4.94
CA GLY A 215 0.84 19.15 -5.13
C GLY A 215 -0.32 19.89 -5.80
N ARG A 216 -0.10 21.17 -6.11
CA ARG A 216 -1.04 21.99 -6.88
C ARG A 216 -0.31 22.66 -8.04
N VAL A 217 -0.76 22.43 -9.26
CA VAL A 217 -0.29 23.17 -10.43
C VAL A 217 -0.85 24.59 -10.37
N THR A 218 0.03 25.60 -10.39
CA THR A 218 -0.34 27.02 -10.30
C THR A 218 -0.15 27.77 -11.61
N SER A 219 0.72 27.27 -12.49
CA SER A 219 0.89 27.75 -13.86
C SER A 219 1.31 26.60 -14.78
N THR A 220 0.95 26.69 -16.06
CA THR A 220 1.28 25.70 -17.09
C THR A 220 2.07 26.28 -18.27
N SER A 221 2.22 27.61 -18.34
CA SER A 221 2.91 28.30 -19.43
C SER A 221 3.52 29.62 -18.93
N PRO A 222 4.74 29.99 -19.38
CA PRO A 222 5.63 29.20 -20.26
C PRO A 222 6.30 28.03 -19.55
N THR A 223 6.27 28.02 -18.22
CA THR A 223 6.79 26.95 -17.36
C THR A 223 5.68 26.38 -16.49
N VAL A 224 5.85 25.14 -16.06
CA VAL A 224 4.94 24.45 -15.16
C VAL A 224 5.36 24.76 -13.73
N GLN A 225 4.53 25.49 -13.00
CA GLN A 225 4.76 25.82 -11.59
C GLN A 225 3.89 24.95 -10.71
N VAL A 226 4.47 24.38 -9.67
CA VAL A 226 3.78 23.47 -8.75
C VAL A 226 4.14 23.81 -7.32
N ASP A 227 3.11 24.00 -6.48
CA ASP A 227 3.25 24.00 -5.03
C ASP A 227 3.34 22.56 -4.54
N VAL A 228 4.33 22.26 -3.71
CA VAL A 228 4.50 20.94 -3.07
C VAL A 228 3.69 20.93 -1.78
N LEU A 229 2.67 20.07 -1.74
CA LEU A 229 1.66 20.05 -0.67
C LEU A 229 1.49 18.69 0.01
N ASP A 230 2.22 17.66 -0.44
CA ASP A 230 2.25 16.37 0.23
C ASP A 230 2.80 16.52 1.66
N ASP A 231 2.36 15.67 2.57
CA ASP A 231 2.69 15.76 3.98
C ASP A 231 4.15 15.39 4.27
N GLY A 232 4.82 14.68 3.36
CA GLY A 232 6.25 14.39 3.47
C GLY A 232 7.15 15.57 3.08
N ARG A 233 6.82 16.28 1.99
CA ARG A 233 7.63 17.33 1.34
C ARG A 233 9.09 16.95 1.09
N ARG A 234 9.37 15.65 0.98
CA ARG A 234 10.73 15.10 0.80
C ARG A 234 11.02 14.59 -0.60
N ARG A 235 10.00 14.39 -1.42
CA ARG A 235 10.14 13.75 -2.73
C ARG A 235 9.37 14.52 -3.79
N VAL A 236 10.04 14.77 -4.91
CA VAL A 236 9.44 15.36 -6.12
C VAL A 236 9.86 14.49 -7.30
N PHE A 237 8.89 13.94 -8.02
CA PHE A 237 9.12 13.23 -9.26
C PHE A 237 8.60 14.03 -10.45
N ILE A 238 9.41 14.14 -11.51
CA ILE A 238 9.03 14.84 -12.74
C ILE A 238 9.07 13.84 -13.87
N ALA A 239 7.88 13.37 -14.29
CA ALA A 239 7.75 12.31 -15.29
C ALA A 239 8.42 12.63 -16.64
N PRO A 240 8.31 13.85 -17.19
CA PRO A 240 9.01 14.22 -18.43
C PRO A 240 10.54 14.18 -18.33
N LEU A 241 11.09 14.22 -17.10
CA LEU A 241 12.52 14.06 -16.86
C LEU A 241 12.88 12.63 -16.48
N GLY A 242 11.92 11.78 -16.10
CA GLY A 242 12.21 10.44 -15.55
C GLY A 242 13.03 10.49 -14.26
N ALA A 243 12.95 11.59 -13.51
CA ALA A 243 13.84 11.88 -12.39
C ALA A 243 13.08 12.09 -11.08
N LEU A 244 13.58 11.45 -10.02
CA LEU A 244 13.16 11.61 -8.64
C LEU A 244 14.18 12.45 -7.88
N PHE A 245 13.71 13.53 -7.27
CA PHE A 245 14.45 14.42 -6.38
C PHE A 245 14.03 14.13 -4.94
N SER A 246 14.99 13.75 -4.09
CA SER A 246 14.75 13.38 -2.69
C SER A 246 15.59 14.23 -1.73
N LEU A 247 15.03 14.64 -0.59
CA LEU A 247 15.73 15.42 0.44
C LEU A 247 16.02 14.62 1.70
N ASP A 248 17.31 14.38 1.97
CA ASP A 248 17.76 13.88 3.28
C ASP A 248 17.55 14.96 4.36
N ALA A 249 17.74 16.24 3.98
CA ALA A 249 17.55 17.41 4.84
C ALA A 249 16.89 18.57 4.09
N GLY A 250 15.99 19.29 4.77
CA GLY A 250 15.14 20.33 4.17
C GLY A 250 13.77 19.80 3.73
N ALA A 251 12.93 20.68 3.19
CA ALA A 251 11.60 20.35 2.68
C ALA A 251 11.33 21.12 1.39
N PHE A 252 10.80 20.46 0.37
CA PHE A 252 10.37 21.14 -0.85
C PHE A 252 9.15 22.03 -0.56
N THR A 253 9.12 23.21 -1.16
CA THR A 253 7.98 24.13 -1.07
C THR A 253 7.30 24.33 -2.41
N SER A 254 8.09 24.41 -3.48
CA SER A 254 7.59 24.56 -4.85
C SER A 254 8.64 24.13 -5.86
N LEU A 255 8.22 23.96 -7.10
CA LEU A 255 9.10 23.74 -8.23
C LEU A 255 8.62 24.53 -9.46
N THR A 256 9.54 24.77 -10.38
CA THR A 256 9.27 25.30 -11.71
C THR A 256 9.95 24.43 -12.74
N PHE A 257 9.18 23.76 -13.59
CA PHE A 257 9.66 22.91 -14.66
C PHE A 257 9.49 23.59 -16.03
N ASP A 258 10.56 23.69 -16.80
CA ASP A 258 10.54 24.17 -18.18
C ASP A 258 10.52 22.94 -19.13
N PRO A 259 9.40 22.63 -19.78
CA PRO A 259 9.31 21.47 -20.67
C PRO A 259 10.12 21.63 -21.95
N THR A 260 10.40 22.86 -22.38
CA THR A 260 11.16 23.13 -23.61
C THR A 260 12.65 22.94 -23.36
N LYS A 261 13.16 23.51 -22.28
CA LYS A 261 14.58 23.39 -21.89
C LYS A 261 14.89 22.13 -21.11
N ARG A 262 13.87 21.43 -20.62
CA ARG A 262 13.97 20.24 -19.75
C ARG A 262 14.75 20.53 -18.47
N THR A 263 14.58 21.74 -17.94
CA THR A 263 15.21 22.18 -16.70
C THR A 263 14.17 22.25 -15.59
N VAL A 264 14.59 21.99 -14.35
CA VAL A 264 13.74 22.16 -13.16
C VAL A 264 14.44 23.01 -12.12
N ALA A 265 13.77 24.05 -11.65
CA ALA A 265 14.12 24.78 -10.43
C ALA A 265 13.32 24.23 -9.25
N LEU A 266 14.01 23.85 -8.17
CA LEU A 266 13.43 23.29 -6.95
C LEU A 266 13.65 24.29 -5.81
N THR A 267 12.57 24.69 -5.14
CA THR A 267 12.64 25.54 -3.94
C THR A 267 12.59 24.65 -2.69
N ILE A 268 13.60 24.80 -1.84
CA ILE A 268 13.80 24.00 -0.63
C ILE A 268 13.87 24.94 0.57
N ALA A 269 13.05 24.70 1.57
CA ALA A 269 13.12 25.36 2.87
C ALA A 269 13.84 24.49 3.91
N SER A 270 14.39 25.13 4.93
CA SER A 270 15.03 24.47 6.08
C SER A 270 14.07 23.61 6.89
N ARG A 271 12.76 23.90 6.85
CA ARG A 271 11.69 23.11 7.47
C ARG A 271 10.38 23.25 6.69
N PRO A 272 9.44 22.31 6.80
CA PRO A 272 8.13 22.40 6.15
C PRO A 272 7.36 23.68 6.53
N THR A 273 6.72 24.31 5.56
CA THR A 273 5.83 25.46 5.81
C THR A 273 4.68 25.04 6.74
N GLY A 274 4.42 25.84 7.78
CA GLY A 274 3.39 25.55 8.80
C GLY A 274 3.87 24.70 9.97
N ALA A 275 5.07 24.11 9.92
CA ALA A 275 5.64 23.32 11.01
C ALA A 275 6.69 24.10 11.81
N ALA A 276 6.28 25.17 12.49
CA ALA A 276 7.20 26.08 13.20
C ALA A 276 8.04 25.38 14.29
N SER A 277 7.49 24.35 14.93
CA SER A 277 8.17 23.53 15.95
C SER A 277 9.16 22.50 15.38
N ALA A 278 9.14 22.24 14.06
CA ALA A 278 10.08 21.33 13.45
C ALA A 278 11.50 21.91 13.45
N ALA A 279 12.49 21.07 13.68
CA ALA A 279 13.90 21.46 13.61
C ALA A 279 14.24 21.96 12.19
N ALA A 280 14.96 23.08 12.11
CA ALA A 280 15.48 23.58 10.85
C ALA A 280 16.74 22.81 10.46
N ALA A 281 16.76 22.30 9.23
CA ALA A 281 17.99 21.83 8.61
C ALA A 281 18.93 23.03 8.38
N PRO A 282 20.23 22.90 8.70
CA PRO A 282 21.20 23.97 8.46
C PRO A 282 21.47 24.20 6.96
N GLN A 283 21.23 23.18 6.14
CA GLN A 283 21.39 23.18 4.68
C GLN A 283 20.51 22.09 4.08
N GLY A 284 20.13 22.25 2.82
CA GLY A 284 19.46 21.21 2.05
C GLY A 284 20.44 20.10 1.67
N ARG A 285 19.97 18.84 1.69
CA ARG A 285 20.73 17.70 1.17
C ARG A 285 19.87 16.99 0.14
N LEU A 286 20.15 17.25 -1.13
CA LEU A 286 19.33 16.83 -2.26
C LEU A 286 20.00 15.69 -3.02
N VAL A 287 19.29 14.58 -3.17
CA VAL A 287 19.69 13.42 -3.97
C VAL A 287 18.83 13.37 -5.23
N VAL A 288 19.46 13.11 -6.37
CA VAL A 288 18.77 12.93 -7.67
C VAL A 288 18.94 11.49 -8.11
N THR A 289 17.83 10.84 -8.44
CA THR A 289 17.81 9.48 -8.98
C THR A 289 17.06 9.47 -10.31
N GLN A 290 17.75 9.04 -11.36
CA GLN A 290 17.13 8.80 -12.66
C GLN A 290 16.39 7.44 -12.62
N THR A 291 15.06 7.46 -12.54
CA THR A 291 14.25 6.24 -12.38
C THR A 291 13.81 5.62 -13.71
N ALA A 292 13.87 6.40 -14.80
CA ALA A 292 13.58 5.94 -16.15
C ALA A 292 14.49 6.65 -17.18
N SER A 293 14.83 5.96 -18.26
CA SER A 293 15.48 6.59 -19.42
C SER A 293 14.43 7.31 -20.26
N VAL A 294 14.58 8.63 -20.43
CA VAL A 294 13.68 9.45 -21.27
C VAL A 294 14.46 10.01 -22.45
N SER A 295 13.92 9.84 -23.66
CA SER A 295 14.58 10.27 -24.89
C SER A 295 14.92 11.77 -24.86
N GLY A 296 16.21 12.08 -25.03
CA GLY A 296 16.77 13.44 -25.00
C GLY A 296 16.94 14.05 -23.61
N VAL A 297 16.79 13.28 -22.54
CA VAL A 297 17.14 13.70 -21.17
C VAL A 297 18.47 13.04 -20.81
N GLY A 298 19.49 13.86 -20.55
CA GLY A 298 20.80 13.41 -20.11
C GLY A 298 20.87 13.18 -18.59
N THR A 299 22.09 13.05 -18.07
CA THR A 299 22.32 13.07 -16.63
C THR A 299 22.05 14.47 -16.08
N LEU A 300 21.03 14.61 -15.25
CA LEU A 300 20.69 15.89 -14.62
C LEU A 300 21.78 16.31 -13.62
N ALA A 301 22.25 17.55 -13.75
CA ALA A 301 23.22 18.15 -12.85
C ALA A 301 22.76 19.55 -12.41
N PRO A 302 23.17 20.02 -11.22
CA PRO A 302 22.87 21.39 -10.82
C PRO A 302 23.58 22.37 -11.76
N THR A 303 22.90 23.45 -12.15
CA THR A 303 23.46 24.50 -13.02
C THR A 303 24.52 25.34 -12.31
N THR A 304 24.62 25.22 -10.99
CA THR A 304 25.66 25.84 -10.16
C THR A 304 26.51 24.76 -9.50
N SER A 305 27.77 25.08 -9.23
CA SER A 305 28.67 24.15 -8.53
C SER A 305 28.21 23.99 -7.08
N LEU A 306 27.77 22.79 -6.73
CA LEU A 306 27.40 22.40 -5.37
C LEU A 306 28.37 21.34 -4.84
N ARG A 307 28.74 21.46 -3.57
CA ARG A 307 29.49 20.40 -2.88
C ARG A 307 28.63 19.14 -2.83
N VAL A 308 29.23 17.99 -3.09
CA VAL A 308 28.61 16.68 -2.86
C VAL A 308 29.11 16.11 -1.53
N ASP A 309 28.20 15.64 -0.70
CA ASP A 309 28.50 15.04 0.60
C ASP A 309 27.59 13.84 0.88
N GLY A 310 28.19 12.65 1.01
CA GLY A 310 27.45 11.40 1.21
C GLY A 310 26.46 11.08 0.09
N GLY A 311 26.78 11.45 -1.17
CA GLY A 311 25.92 11.22 -2.33
C GLY A 311 24.82 12.27 -2.55
N ALA A 312 24.68 13.25 -1.66
CA ALA A 312 23.73 14.35 -1.80
C ALA A 312 24.43 15.66 -2.19
N PHE A 313 23.76 16.46 -3.04
CA PHE A 313 24.14 17.85 -3.28
C PHE A 313 23.78 18.69 -2.05
N VAL A 314 24.78 19.40 -1.54
CA VAL A 314 24.64 20.31 -0.40
C VAL A 314 24.15 21.66 -0.90
N VAL A 315 22.92 22.01 -0.54
CA VAL A 315 22.24 23.23 -0.97
C VAL A 315 22.25 24.25 0.18
N PRO A 316 23.08 25.30 0.13
CA PRO A 316 23.13 26.30 1.19
C PRO A 316 21.85 27.14 1.21
N PHE A 317 21.26 27.30 2.39
CA PHE A 317 20.11 28.20 2.56
C PHE A 317 20.55 29.65 2.67
N ALA A 318 19.74 30.56 2.12
CA ALA A 318 19.86 31.99 2.39
C ALA A 318 19.44 32.30 3.85
N SER A 319 19.61 33.55 4.27
CA SER A 319 19.26 34.01 5.63
C SER A 319 17.79 33.78 6.00
N ASN A 320 16.90 33.70 5.01
CA ASN A 320 15.49 33.38 5.20
C ASN A 320 15.21 31.86 5.35
N GLY A 321 16.25 31.03 5.39
CA GLY A 321 16.14 29.58 5.54
C GLY A 321 15.58 28.87 4.32
N SER A 322 15.74 29.44 3.12
CA SER A 322 15.29 28.86 1.84
C SER A 322 16.38 28.95 0.78
N ALA A 323 16.32 28.08 -0.22
CA ALA A 323 17.18 28.08 -1.39
C ALA A 323 16.43 27.60 -2.62
N THR A 324 16.92 28.00 -3.79
CA THR A 324 16.46 27.48 -5.07
C THR A 324 17.65 26.94 -5.84
N VAL A 325 17.54 25.70 -6.30
CA VAL A 325 18.55 25.03 -7.13
C VAL A 325 17.93 24.61 -8.45
N THR A 326 18.64 24.85 -9.55
CA THR A 326 18.18 24.46 -10.89
C THR A 326 18.99 23.28 -11.39
N PHE A 327 18.31 22.30 -11.98
CA PHE A 327 18.89 21.15 -12.66
C PHE A 327 18.59 21.19 -14.15
N ALA A 328 19.56 20.77 -14.95
CA ALA A 328 19.51 20.66 -16.41
C ALA A 328 20.20 19.37 -16.86
#